data_AF-A0A7U9SPP1-F1
#
_entry.id   AF-A0A7U9SPP1-F1
#
_cell.length_a   1.000
_cell.length_b   1.000
_cell.length_c   1.000
_cell.angle_alpha   90.00
_cell.angle_beta   90.00
_cell.angle_gamma   90.00
#
_symmetry.space_group_name_H-M   'P 1'
#
loop_
_entity.id
_entity.type
_entity.pdbx_description
1 polymer ?
#
loop_
_entity_poly.entity_id
_entity_poly.type
_entity_poly.pdbx_seq_one_letter_code
_entity_poly.pdbx_strand_id
1 'polypeptide(L)'
;MQKSRFAAWYVKYIIKSPLVFYTFLSAGVVLFIALSLGVRLDIAESTQAEVQGQQVVLDGEYELASDTIYLYRDRNEQVYKLKVATWKKGGGSTVCIVEDNSGLLGRMNADVVTGSQTLLERIFMRGRQA
;
A
#
# COMPACT_ATOMS: atom_id res chain seq x y z
N MET A 1 -22.75 -17.73 -31.96
CA MET A 1 -21.92 -16.74 -31.25
C MET A 1 -21.22 -15.85 -32.26
N GLN A 2 -21.67 -14.60 -32.41
CA GLN A 2 -21.06 -13.64 -33.32
C GLN A 2 -19.72 -13.20 -32.70
N LYS A 3 -18.60 -13.65 -33.28
CA LYS A 3 -17.28 -13.20 -32.81
C LYS A 3 -17.20 -11.68 -33.01
N SER A 4 -16.94 -10.95 -31.92
CA SER A 4 -16.67 -9.51 -31.97
C SER A 4 -15.67 -9.21 -33.10
N ARG A 5 -15.93 -8.16 -33.89
CA ARG A 5 -15.06 -7.75 -35.01
C ARG A 5 -13.60 -7.59 -34.56
N PHE A 6 -13.39 -7.17 -33.32
CA PHE A 6 -12.08 -7.08 -32.68
C PHE A 6 -11.41 -8.44 -32.50
N ALA A 7 -12.13 -9.43 -31.96
CA ALA A 7 -11.60 -10.78 -31.76
C ALA A 7 -11.22 -11.45 -33.09
N ALA A 8 -12.02 -11.26 -34.14
CA ALA A 8 -11.71 -11.78 -35.46
C ALA A 8 -10.45 -11.14 -36.08
N TRP A 9 -10.27 -9.83 -35.88
CA TRP A 9 -9.08 -9.10 -36.32
C TRP A 9 -7.83 -9.54 -35.54
N TYR A 10 -7.92 -9.62 -34.21
CA TYR A 10 -6.83 -10.07 -33.34
C TYR A 10 -6.30 -11.45 -33.73
N VAL A 11 -7.19 -12.43 -33.93
CA VAL A 11 -6.80 -13.79 -34.33
C VAL A 11 -6.13 -13.79 -35.72
N LYS A 12 -6.65 -13.02 -36.67
CA LYS A 12 -6.16 -13.04 -38.06
C LYS A 12 -4.77 -12.43 -38.20
N TYR A 13 -4.48 -11.34 -37.49
CA TYR A 13 -3.25 -10.57 -37.69
C TYR A 13 -2.20 -10.80 -36.62
N ILE A 14 -2.60 -11.07 -35.37
CA ILE A 14 -1.66 -11.22 -34.25
C ILE A 14 -1.36 -12.70 -33.99
N ILE A 15 -2.36 -13.59 -33.90
CA ILE A 15 -2.12 -15.01 -33.55
C ILE A 15 -1.53 -15.81 -34.72
N LYS A 16 -2.03 -15.61 -35.95
CA LYS A 16 -1.62 -16.42 -37.11
C LYS A 16 -0.23 -16.10 -37.65
N SER A 17 0.37 -14.98 -37.23
CA SER A 17 1.69 -14.55 -37.64
C SER A 17 2.68 -14.81 -36.50
N PRO A 18 3.56 -15.83 -36.57
CA PRO A 18 4.40 -16.23 -35.45
C PRO A 18 5.23 -15.08 -34.89
N LEU A 19 5.83 -14.25 -35.76
CA LEU A 19 6.68 -13.14 -35.37
C LEU A 19 5.89 -12.05 -34.63
N VAL A 20 4.69 -11.69 -35.13
CA VAL A 20 3.81 -10.68 -34.52
C VAL A 20 3.23 -11.18 -33.19
N PHE A 21 2.93 -12.47 -33.10
CA PHE A 21 2.44 -13.08 -31.87
C PHE A 21 3.47 -12.98 -30.74
N TYR A 22 4.72 -13.39 -30.99
CA TYR A 22 5.76 -13.37 -29.96
C TYR A 22 6.18 -11.95 -29.57
N THR A 23 6.19 -10.99 -30.49
CA THR A 23 6.47 -9.58 -30.15
C THR A 23 5.34 -8.96 -29.34
N PHE A 24 4.09 -9.26 -29.65
CA PHE A 24 2.95 -8.82 -28.85
C PHE A 24 2.98 -9.42 -27.44
N LEU A 25 3.28 -10.72 -27.34
CA LEU A 25 3.41 -11.40 -26.05
C LEU A 25 4.57 -10.83 -25.22
N SER A 26 5.75 -10.65 -25.82
CA SER A 26 6.91 -10.11 -25.12
C SER A 26 6.68 -8.66 -24.67
N ALA A 27 6.03 -7.84 -25.48
CA ALA A 27 5.64 -6.48 -25.09
C ALA A 27 4.71 -6.49 -23.86
N GLY A 28 3.74 -7.41 -23.81
CA GLY A 28 2.87 -7.58 -22.64
C GLY A 28 3.63 -8.00 -21.39
N VAL A 29 4.57 -8.95 -21.51
CA VAL A 29 5.43 -9.38 -20.40
C VAL A 29 6.32 -8.24 -19.91
N VAL A 30 6.96 -7.50 -20.81
CA VAL A 30 7.81 -6.36 -20.47
C VAL A 30 6.99 -5.27 -19.78
N LEU A 31 5.80 -4.94 -20.29
CA LEU A 31 4.91 -3.98 -19.67
C LEU A 31 4.50 -4.43 -18.26
N PHE A 32 4.15 -5.70 -18.09
CA PHE A 32 3.81 -6.26 -16.78
C PHE A 32 4.98 -6.16 -15.79
N ILE A 33 6.20 -6.50 -16.21
CA ILE A 33 7.41 -6.37 -15.38
C ILE A 33 7.66 -4.91 -15.01
N ALA A 34 7.58 -4.00 -16.00
CA ALA A 34 7.80 -2.57 -15.77
C ALA A 34 6.80 -1.98 -14.76
N LEU A 35 5.51 -2.32 -14.89
CA LEU A 35 4.49 -1.90 -13.93
C LEU A 35 4.72 -2.53 -12.55
N SER A 36 5.07 -3.81 -12.50
CA SER A 36 5.26 -4.53 -11.22
C SER A 36 6.46 -4.01 -10.42
N LEU A 37 7.51 -3.55 -11.11
CA LEU A 37 8.69 -2.93 -10.50
C LEU A 37 8.49 -1.44 -10.20
N GLY A 38 7.71 -0.73 -11.02
CA GLY A 38 7.48 0.71 -10.90
C GLY A 38 6.47 1.07 -9.82
N VAL A 39 5.45 0.24 -9.59
CA VAL A 39 4.43 0.50 -8.58
C VAL A 39 4.94 0.09 -7.21
N ARG A 40 5.19 1.09 -6.37
CA ARG A 40 5.46 0.93 -4.94
C ARG A 40 4.17 1.09 -4.15
N LEU A 41 3.96 0.20 -3.20
CA LEU A 41 2.87 0.24 -2.25
C LEU A 41 3.44 0.54 -0.86
N ASP A 42 2.78 1.45 -0.17
CA ASP A 42 3.05 1.70 1.24
C ASP A 42 2.60 0.49 2.07
N ILE A 43 3.47 0.09 3.00
CA ILE A 43 3.18 -0.94 3.98
C ILE A 43 2.74 -0.24 5.24
N ALA A 44 1.46 -0.38 5.54
CA ALA A 44 0.90 0.06 6.80
C ALA A 44 0.78 -1.13 7.75
N GLU A 45 1.28 -0.94 8.98
CA GLU A 45 1.03 -1.83 10.10
C GLU A 45 -0.07 -1.25 10.98
N SER A 46 -1.05 -2.07 11.31
CA SER A 46 -2.18 -1.70 12.17
C SER A 46 -1.85 -2.01 13.63
N THR A 47 -1.96 -1.02 14.49
CA THR A 47 -1.74 -1.14 15.94
C THR A 47 -2.78 -0.36 16.74
N GLN A 48 -2.82 -0.56 18.05
CA GLN A 48 -3.59 0.31 18.94
C GLN A 48 -2.80 1.58 19.26
N ALA A 49 -3.53 2.68 19.41
CA ALA A 49 -3.00 3.97 19.75
C ALA A 49 -3.83 4.63 20.85
N GLU A 50 -3.14 5.25 21.80
CA GLU A 50 -3.75 6.14 22.79
C GLU A 50 -3.49 7.59 22.36
N VAL A 51 -4.57 8.36 22.18
CA VAL A 51 -4.51 9.73 21.70
C VAL A 51 -4.76 10.71 22.84
N GLN A 52 -3.79 11.59 23.09
CA GLN A 52 -3.82 12.59 24.15
C GLN A 52 -3.48 13.98 23.58
N GLY A 53 -4.47 14.63 22.97
CA GLY A 53 -4.26 15.89 22.26
C GLY A 53 -3.26 15.69 21.12
N GLN A 54 -2.22 16.51 21.03
CA GLN A 54 -1.22 16.40 19.95
C GLN A 54 -0.28 15.19 20.05
N GLN A 55 -0.40 14.38 21.10
CA GLN A 55 0.41 13.18 21.29
C GLN A 55 -0.38 11.93 20.94
N VAL A 56 0.21 11.06 20.12
CA VAL A 56 -0.31 9.74 19.77
C VAL A 56 0.71 8.70 20.22
N VAL A 57 0.31 7.82 21.13
CA VAL A 57 1.16 6.76 21.66
C VAL A 57 0.74 5.44 21.02
N LEU A 58 1.61 4.87 20.21
CA LEU A 58 1.42 3.59 19.53
C LEU A 58 1.89 2.45 20.43
N ASP A 59 1.10 1.37 20.47
CA ASP A 59 1.46 0.14 21.18
C ASP A 59 2.45 -0.68 20.34
N GLY A 60 3.73 -0.64 20.72
CA GLY A 60 4.85 -1.22 19.96
C GLY A 60 5.86 -0.18 19.44
N GLU A 61 7.05 -0.66 19.08
CA GLU A 61 8.11 0.16 18.51
C GLU A 61 8.12 0.06 16.99
N TYR A 62 7.75 1.16 16.34
CA TYR A 62 7.68 1.31 14.89
C TYR A 62 8.69 2.33 14.40
N GLU A 63 9.34 2.00 13.28
CA GLU A 63 10.12 2.94 12.49
C GLU A 63 9.19 3.57 11.45
N LEU A 64 8.91 4.88 11.58
CA LEU A 64 8.03 5.56 10.64
C LEU A 64 8.77 5.83 9.33
N ALA A 65 8.27 5.28 8.23
CA ALA A 65 8.77 5.56 6.88
C ALA A 65 8.03 6.72 6.20
N SER A 66 6.99 7.26 6.84
CA SER A 66 6.20 8.38 6.35
C SER A 66 5.83 9.33 7.51
N ASP A 67 5.72 10.62 7.20
CA ASP A 67 5.27 11.65 8.13
C ASP A 67 3.73 11.65 8.30
N THR A 68 3.07 10.55 7.97
CA THR A 68 1.62 10.42 8.03
C THR A 68 1.23 9.17 8.81
N ILE A 69 0.30 9.36 9.76
CA ILE A 69 -0.39 8.27 10.44
C ILE A 69 -1.89 8.38 10.19
N TYR A 70 -2.57 7.23 10.17
CA TYR A 70 -4.02 7.18 10.00
C TYR A 70 -4.65 6.65 11.27
N LEU A 71 -5.53 7.43 11.90
CA LEU A 71 -6.24 7.04 13.12
C LEU A 71 -7.71 6.77 12.83
N TYR A 72 -8.28 5.75 13.43
CA TYR A 72 -9.69 5.40 13.26
C TYR A 72 -10.22 4.60 14.45
N ARG A 73 -11.52 4.70 14.73
CA ARG A 73 -12.20 3.77 15.65
C ARG A 73 -12.74 2.58 14.87
N ASP A 74 -13.51 2.87 13.83
CA ASP A 74 -13.91 1.95 12.78
C ASP A 74 -13.43 2.49 11.43
N ARG A 75 -12.75 1.63 10.66
CA ARG A 75 -12.22 1.96 9.33
C ARG A 75 -13.31 2.27 8.31
N ASN A 76 -14.53 1.81 8.54
CA ASN A 76 -15.68 2.04 7.67
C ASN A 76 -16.43 3.34 7.98
N GLU A 77 -16.21 3.92 9.16
CA GLU A 77 -16.88 5.15 9.57
C GLU A 77 -16.03 6.38 9.21
N GLN A 78 -14.84 6.49 9.82
CA GLN A 78 -14.00 7.66 9.66
C GLN A 78 -12.53 7.33 9.91
N VAL A 79 -11.69 7.83 9.00
CA VAL A 79 -10.23 7.73 9.10
C VAL A 79 -9.64 9.14 9.11
N TYR A 80 -8.93 9.47 10.18
CA TYR A 80 -8.22 10.73 10.35
C TYR A 80 -6.80 10.59 9.86
N LYS A 81 -6.42 11.39 8.86
CA LYS A 81 -5.06 11.46 8.35
C LYS A 81 -4.32 12.56 9.09
N LEU A 82 -3.36 12.19 9.94
CA LEU A 82 -2.59 13.15 10.73
C LEU A 82 -1.14 13.20 10.25
N LYS A 83 -0.59 14.42 10.22
CA LYS A 83 0.81 14.66 9.90
C LYS A 83 1.65 14.61 11.17
N VAL A 84 2.67 13.76 11.18
CA VAL A 84 3.61 13.61 12.29
C VAL A 84 4.72 14.64 12.14
N ALA A 85 4.85 15.53 13.11
CA ALA A 85 5.94 16.51 13.17
C ALA A 85 7.23 15.87 13.72
N THR A 86 7.10 15.02 14.73
CA THR A 86 8.24 14.29 15.31
C THR A 86 7.77 13.00 15.95
N TRP A 87 8.65 12.01 16.03
CA TRP A 87 8.37 10.75 16.70
C TRP A 87 9.60 10.26 17.47
N LYS A 88 9.35 9.47 18.52
CA LYS A 88 10.39 8.84 19.31
C LYS A 88 9.94 7.43 19.71
N LYS A 89 10.81 6.46 19.50
CA LYS A 89 10.66 5.10 20.01
C LYS A 89 11.35 4.92 21.36
N GLY A 90 10.76 4.13 22.23
CA GLY A 90 11.40 3.67 23.46
C GLY A 90 10.42 3.12 24.48
N GLY A 91 10.90 2.17 25.28
CA GLY A 91 10.10 1.57 26.35
C GLY A 91 8.94 0.71 25.84
N GLY A 92 9.07 0.13 24.64
CA GLY A 92 8.03 -0.72 24.04
C GLY A 92 6.91 0.05 23.33
N SER A 93 7.06 1.36 23.12
CA SER A 93 6.07 2.20 22.46
C SER A 93 6.73 3.22 21.52
N THR A 94 5.96 3.68 20.53
CA THR A 94 6.32 4.81 19.68
C THR A 94 5.42 5.99 19.99
N VAL A 95 6.02 7.10 20.41
CA VAL A 95 5.32 8.36 20.67
C VAL A 95 5.46 9.27 19.47
N CYS A 96 4.33 9.65 18.87
CA CYS A 96 4.24 10.57 17.75
C CYS A 96 3.62 11.90 18.21
N ILE A 97 4.24 13.01 17.82
CA ILE A 97 3.68 14.36 17.97
C ILE A 97 3.12 14.78 16.62
N VAL A 98 1.82 15.10 16.58
CA VAL A 98 1.10 15.45 15.36
C VAL A 98 0.78 16.94 15.29
N GLU A 99 0.84 17.51 14.08
CA GLU A 99 0.66 18.96 13.85
C GLU A 99 -0.77 19.43 14.13
N ASP A 100 -1.78 18.61 13.83
CA ASP A 100 -3.19 18.92 14.06
C ASP A 100 -3.92 17.68 14.57
N ASN A 101 -4.35 17.76 15.83
CA ASN A 101 -5.30 16.83 16.43
C ASN A 101 -6.23 17.59 17.38
N SER A 102 -6.83 18.67 16.90
CA SER A 102 -7.76 19.47 17.68
C SER A 102 -9.11 18.74 17.86
N GLY A 103 -9.12 17.64 18.62
CA GLY A 103 -10.36 17.01 19.09
C GLY A 103 -10.35 15.49 19.27
N LEU A 104 -9.34 14.75 18.81
CA LEU A 104 -9.30 13.30 19.02
C LEU A 104 -8.70 12.98 20.38
N LEU A 105 -9.40 12.15 21.13
CA LEU A 105 -8.99 11.69 22.45
C LEU A 105 -9.39 10.23 22.64
N GLY A 106 -8.57 9.53 23.42
CA GLY A 106 -8.78 8.15 23.85
C GLY A 106 -8.18 7.12 22.92
N ARG A 107 -8.60 5.86 23.12
CA ARG A 107 -8.14 4.71 22.34
C ARG A 107 -8.68 4.71 20.92
N MET A 108 -7.78 4.50 19.98
CA MET A 108 -8.05 4.38 18.55
C MET A 108 -7.16 3.29 17.96
N ASN A 109 -7.50 2.81 16.77
CA ASN A 109 -6.58 2.06 15.93
C ASN A 109 -5.75 3.03 15.10
N ALA A 110 -4.51 2.66 14.84
CA ALA A 110 -3.56 3.42 14.03
C ALA A 110 -2.99 2.53 12.93
N ASP A 111 -2.99 3.05 11.71
CA ASP A 111 -2.20 2.49 10.61
C ASP A 111 -0.96 3.36 10.42
N VAL A 112 0.21 2.75 10.61
CA VAL A 112 1.52 3.40 10.56
C VAL A 112 2.27 2.89 9.33
N VAL A 113 2.72 3.79 8.47
CA VAL A 113 3.50 3.39 7.30
C VAL A 113 4.94 3.10 7.73
N THR A 114 5.31 1.82 7.74
CA THR A 114 6.64 1.33 8.18
C THR A 114 7.60 1.08 7.01
N GLY A 115 7.11 1.16 5.77
CA GLY A 115 7.96 1.05 4.60
C GLY A 115 7.19 1.13 3.28
N SER A 116 7.91 0.89 2.18
CA SER A 116 7.31 0.69 0.87
C SER A 116 7.88 -0.58 0.23
N GLN A 117 7.04 -1.32 -0.48
CA GLN A 117 7.45 -2.49 -1.26
C GLN A 117 6.85 -2.43 -2.66
N THR A 118 7.53 -3.02 -3.63
CA THR A 118 6.98 -3.20 -4.96
C THR A 118 5.85 -4.23 -4.97
N LEU A 119 4.96 -4.15 -5.96
CA LEU A 119 3.91 -5.17 -6.16
C LEU A 119 4.50 -6.58 -6.24
N LEU A 120 5.63 -6.70 -6.94
CA LEU A 120 6.30 -7.96 -7.17
C LEU A 120 6.80 -8.57 -5.85
N GLU A 121 7.51 -7.80 -5.03
CA GLU A 121 7.99 -8.24 -3.71
C GLU A 121 6.84 -8.73 -2.82
N ARG A 122 5.71 -8.00 -2.79
CA ARG A 122 4.56 -8.38 -1.98
C ARG A 122 3.91 -9.70 -2.43
N ILE A 123 3.79 -9.92 -3.74
CA ILE A 123 3.25 -11.16 -4.30
C ILE A 123 4.16 -12.35 -3.97
N PHE A 124 5.48 -12.21 -4.15
CA PHE A 124 6.43 -13.29 -3.91
C PHE A 124 6.66 -13.58 -2.42
N MET A 125 6.57 -12.58 -1.53
CA MET A 125 6.59 -12.79 -0.08
C MET A 125 5.39 -13.61 0.40
N ARG A 126 4.19 -13.35 -0.15
CA ARG A 126 2.96 -14.08 0.21
C ARG A 126 2.97 -15.52 -0.33
N GLY A 127 3.56 -15.74 -1.52
CA GLY A 127 3.72 -17.08 -2.09
C GLY A 127 4.73 -17.96 -1.35
N ARG A 128 5.61 -17.39 -0.52
CA ARG A 128 6.59 -18.13 0.28
C ARG A 128 6.05 -18.64 1.62
N GLN A 129 4.88 -18.14 2.04
CA GLN A 129 4.19 -18.53 3.27
C GLN A 129 3.04 -19.52 3.01
N ALA A 130 2.88 -20.03 1.78
CA ALA A 130 1.88 -21.01 1.38
C ALA A 130 2.51 -22.39 1.12
#